data_AF-A0A9X9LJN0-F1
#
_entry.id   AF-A0A9X9LJN0-F1
#
_cell.length_a   1.000
_cell.length_b   1.000
_cell.length_c   1.000
_cell.angle_alpha   90.00
_cell.angle_beta   90.00
_cell.angle_gamma   90.00
#
_symmetry.space_group_name_H-M   'P 1'
#
loop_
_entity.id
_entity.type
_entity.pdbx_description
1 polymer ?
#
loop_
_entity_poly.entity_id
_entity_poly.type
_entity_poly.pdbx_seq_one_letter_code
_entity_poly.pdbx_strand_id
1 'polypeptide(L)'
;MSLVAGVIRRLDETVVNRIAAGEVIQRPANAIKEMIENCLDAKSTSIQVVVKEGGLKLIQIQDNGTGIRKEDLDIVCERFTTSKLQSFEDLASISTYGFRGEALASISHVAHVTITTKTADAKCAYRANYSDGKLKAPPKPCAGNQGTQITVEDLFYNISTRRKALKNASEEYGKILEVVGRYSIHNSGISFSVKKQGETVADVRTLPNATTVDNIRSIFGNAVSRELIEVGCEDKTLAFKMNGYISNANYSVKKCIFLLFINHRLVESTSLRKAIETVYAAYLPKNTHPFLYLSLEISPQNVDVNVHPTKHEVHFLHEDSILERVQQHIESKLLGSNSSRMYFTQTLLPGLAGPSGEVVKSTTGETPSSASGSGDKVYAHQMVRTDSREQKLDAFLQPMSKALSSQPQAVVPEDRTDASSGRPGEQDEEMLELPEPAQASAINQGTEGDATEGTSEMSEKRGPPSSPGNPRKRPRESSDVEMAEDDSRKEMTAACTPRRRIINLTSVLSLQEEINARGHE
;
A
#
# COMPACT_ATOMS: atom_id res chain seq x y z
N MET A 1 -29.71 -2.22 36.11
CA MET A 1 -30.25 -2.86 34.89
C MET A 1 -30.01 -4.36 35.01
N SER A 2 -30.96 -5.21 34.62
CA SER A 2 -30.74 -6.65 34.59
C SER A 2 -29.87 -7.02 33.39
N LEU A 3 -28.84 -7.85 33.59
CA LEU A 3 -27.99 -8.38 32.52
C LEU A 3 -28.65 -9.62 31.93
N VAL A 4 -29.71 -9.40 31.14
CA VAL A 4 -30.39 -10.46 30.40
C VAL A 4 -29.52 -10.87 29.20
N ALA A 5 -29.30 -12.17 29.02
CA ALA A 5 -28.54 -12.68 27.88
C ALA A 5 -29.30 -12.45 26.56
N GLY A 6 -28.57 -12.04 25.50
CA GLY A 6 -29.15 -11.85 24.17
C GLY A 6 -29.48 -13.18 23.49
N VAL A 7 -30.62 -13.23 22.79
CA VAL A 7 -31.05 -14.42 22.03
C VAL A 7 -30.23 -14.56 20.74
N ILE A 8 -29.61 -15.73 20.54
CA ILE A 8 -28.86 -16.07 19.33
C ILE A 8 -29.84 -16.23 18.16
N ARG A 9 -29.53 -15.61 17.01
CA ARG A 9 -30.31 -15.70 15.77
C ARG A 9 -29.40 -15.87 14.56
N ARG A 10 -29.90 -16.48 13.50
CA ARG A 10 -29.20 -16.49 12.19
C ARG A 10 -29.11 -15.06 11.65
N LEU A 11 -28.03 -14.77 10.94
CA LEU A 11 -27.87 -13.54 10.17
C LEU A 11 -28.46 -13.72 8.77
N ASP A 12 -28.82 -12.61 8.14
CA ASP A 12 -29.18 -12.54 6.72
C ASP A 12 -27.95 -12.89 5.85
N GLU A 13 -28.14 -13.74 4.85
CA GLU A 13 -27.04 -14.21 3.97
C GLU A 13 -26.36 -13.06 3.21
N THR A 14 -27.10 -12.00 2.86
CA THR A 14 -26.52 -10.80 2.23
C THR A 14 -25.59 -10.05 3.17
N VAL A 15 -25.88 -10.08 4.49
CA VAL A 15 -25.01 -9.50 5.52
C VAL A 15 -23.79 -10.39 5.74
N VAL A 16 -23.97 -11.71 5.83
CA VAL A 16 -22.85 -12.67 5.96
C VAL A 16 -21.89 -12.57 4.78
N ASN A 17 -22.39 -12.56 3.54
CA ASN A 17 -21.56 -12.47 2.35
C ASN A 17 -20.83 -11.13 2.25
N ARG A 18 -21.46 -10.00 2.63
CA ARG A 18 -20.80 -8.67 2.65
C ARG A 18 -19.76 -8.53 3.76
N ILE A 19 -19.92 -9.21 4.89
CA ILE A 19 -18.89 -9.29 5.95
C ILE A 19 -17.69 -10.09 5.42
N ALA A 20 -17.90 -11.34 4.97
CA ALA A 20 -16.84 -12.22 4.47
C ALA A 20 -16.10 -11.63 3.26
N ALA A 21 -16.83 -11.05 2.31
CA ALA A 21 -16.24 -10.32 1.17
C ALA A 21 -15.33 -9.17 1.63
N GLY A 22 -15.67 -8.54 2.76
CA GLY A 22 -14.87 -7.50 3.39
C GLY A 22 -13.67 -8.00 4.21
N GLU A 23 -13.55 -9.29 4.46
CA GLU A 23 -12.36 -9.90 5.10
C GLU A 23 -11.32 -10.29 4.04
N VAL A 24 -11.80 -10.81 2.89
CA VAL A 24 -11.00 -11.10 1.69
C VAL A 24 -10.54 -9.81 0.99
N ILE A 25 -11.48 -8.92 0.66
CA ILE A 25 -11.21 -7.67 -0.07
C ILE A 25 -11.17 -6.49 0.91
N GLN A 26 -9.98 -6.26 1.47
CA GLN A 26 -9.76 -5.21 2.47
C GLN A 26 -9.44 -3.84 1.85
N ARG A 27 -8.78 -3.82 0.69
CA ARG A 27 -8.27 -2.63 -0.03
C ARG A 27 -8.26 -2.87 -1.55
N PRO A 28 -8.25 -1.82 -2.41
CA PRO A 28 -8.09 -1.93 -3.86
C PRO A 28 -6.96 -2.87 -4.31
N ALA A 29 -5.81 -2.81 -3.64
CA ALA A 29 -4.64 -3.64 -3.97
C ALA A 29 -4.89 -5.15 -3.79
N ASN A 30 -5.72 -5.58 -2.83
CA ASN A 30 -6.12 -6.99 -2.69
C ASN A 30 -6.97 -7.45 -3.89
N ALA A 31 -7.93 -6.63 -4.32
CA ALA A 31 -8.76 -6.95 -5.49
C ALA A 31 -7.90 -7.06 -6.77
N ILE A 32 -6.88 -6.20 -6.92
CA ILE A 32 -5.94 -6.28 -8.05
C ILE A 32 -5.02 -7.50 -7.95
N LYS A 33 -4.54 -7.88 -6.76
CA LYS A 33 -3.82 -9.15 -6.54
C LYS A 33 -4.66 -10.35 -7.02
N GLU A 34 -5.87 -10.49 -6.50
CA GLU A 34 -6.76 -11.61 -6.87
C GLU A 34 -7.13 -11.61 -8.37
N MET A 35 -7.35 -10.44 -8.99
CA MET A 35 -7.63 -10.37 -10.43
C MET A 35 -6.40 -10.72 -11.28
N ILE A 36 -5.19 -10.26 -10.92
CA ILE A 36 -3.94 -10.63 -11.60
C ILE A 36 -3.64 -12.13 -11.45
N GLU A 37 -3.85 -12.69 -10.26
CA GLU A 37 -3.79 -14.13 -10.01
C GLU A 37 -4.72 -14.91 -10.98
N ASN A 38 -5.93 -14.39 -11.25
CA ASN A 38 -6.84 -15.00 -12.23
C ASN A 38 -6.38 -14.82 -13.70
N CYS A 39 -5.79 -13.69 -14.09
CA CYS A 39 -5.22 -13.51 -15.43
C CYS A 39 -4.03 -14.45 -15.67
N LEU A 40 -3.17 -14.65 -14.66
CA LEU A 40 -2.03 -15.58 -14.73
C LEU A 40 -2.50 -17.04 -14.86
N ASP A 41 -3.48 -17.46 -14.05
CA ASP A 41 -4.13 -18.78 -14.21
C ASP A 41 -4.79 -18.95 -15.60
N ALA A 42 -5.32 -17.87 -16.19
CA ALA A 42 -5.88 -17.86 -17.55
C ALA A 42 -4.82 -17.82 -18.66
N LYS A 43 -3.52 -17.99 -18.33
CA LYS A 43 -2.37 -18.02 -19.24
C LYS A 43 -2.20 -16.74 -20.08
N SER A 44 -2.51 -15.58 -19.50
CA SER A 44 -2.29 -14.28 -20.15
C SER A 44 -0.81 -13.92 -20.27
N THR A 45 -0.40 -13.39 -21.43
CA THR A 45 0.95 -12.85 -21.68
C THR A 45 1.02 -11.33 -21.68
N SER A 46 -0.13 -10.65 -21.68
CA SER A 46 -0.26 -9.19 -21.55
C SER A 46 -1.39 -8.84 -20.60
N ILE A 47 -1.08 -8.02 -19.59
CA ILE A 47 -2.01 -7.60 -18.52
C ILE A 47 -1.92 -6.07 -18.39
N GLN A 48 -3.06 -5.40 -18.52
CA GLN A 48 -3.18 -3.94 -18.50
C GLN A 48 -4.13 -3.51 -17.39
N VAL A 49 -3.65 -2.64 -16.49
CA VAL A 49 -4.38 -2.16 -15.32
C VAL A 49 -4.64 -0.65 -15.46
N VAL A 50 -5.89 -0.24 -15.36
CA VAL A 50 -6.33 1.16 -15.39
C VAL A 50 -7.07 1.49 -14.10
N VAL A 51 -6.69 2.59 -13.45
CA VAL A 51 -7.14 2.92 -12.09
C VAL A 51 -7.67 4.35 -12.00
N LYS A 52 -8.73 4.59 -11.22
CA LYS A 52 -9.21 5.93 -10.85
C LYS A 52 -9.53 6.04 -9.36
N GLU A 53 -9.20 7.18 -8.75
CA GLU A 53 -9.30 7.43 -7.31
C GLU A 53 -8.66 6.31 -6.47
N GLY A 54 -7.41 5.92 -6.78
CA GLY A 54 -6.71 4.85 -6.07
C GLY A 54 -7.36 3.47 -6.17
N GLY A 55 -8.29 3.27 -7.10
CA GLY A 55 -9.09 2.05 -7.26
C GLY A 55 -10.41 2.07 -6.48
N LEU A 56 -10.75 3.20 -5.84
CA LEU A 56 -12.02 3.36 -5.13
C LEU A 56 -13.16 3.72 -6.07
N LYS A 57 -12.88 4.37 -7.22
CA LYS A 57 -13.90 4.70 -8.22
C LYS A 57 -13.93 3.71 -9.38
N LEU A 58 -12.76 3.36 -9.92
CA LEU A 58 -12.62 2.37 -11.00
C LEU A 58 -11.32 1.59 -10.83
N ILE A 59 -11.42 0.28 -10.97
CA ILE A 59 -10.32 -0.61 -11.35
C ILE A 59 -10.77 -1.32 -12.62
N GLN A 60 -9.96 -1.28 -13.67
CA GLN A 60 -10.14 -2.09 -14.87
C GLN A 60 -8.87 -2.89 -15.10
N ILE A 61 -8.99 -4.22 -15.15
CA ILE A 61 -7.92 -5.10 -15.61
C ILE A 61 -8.35 -5.70 -16.94
N GLN A 62 -7.47 -5.65 -17.94
CA GLN A 62 -7.64 -6.30 -19.24
C GLN A 62 -6.48 -7.25 -19.49
N ASP A 63 -6.81 -8.46 -19.89
CA ASP A 63 -5.86 -9.51 -20.24
C ASP A 63 -6.09 -10.04 -21.67
N ASN A 64 -5.16 -10.88 -22.13
CA ASN A 64 -5.24 -11.63 -23.39
C ASN A 64 -5.25 -13.16 -23.17
N GLY A 65 -5.74 -13.63 -22.02
CA GLY A 65 -5.76 -15.05 -21.64
C GLY A 65 -6.79 -15.88 -22.40
N THR A 66 -7.10 -17.07 -21.88
CA THR A 66 -8.07 -18.01 -22.51
C THR A 66 -9.51 -17.50 -22.58
N GLY A 67 -9.88 -16.50 -21.78
CA GLY A 67 -11.26 -16.02 -21.66
C GLY A 67 -12.14 -16.94 -20.79
N ILE A 68 -13.39 -16.53 -20.61
CA ILE A 68 -14.44 -17.26 -19.87
C ILE A 68 -15.56 -17.59 -20.87
N ARG A 69 -16.15 -18.79 -20.80
CA ARG A 69 -17.20 -19.19 -21.76
C ARG A 69 -18.49 -18.41 -21.51
N LYS A 70 -19.37 -18.35 -22.52
CA LYS A 70 -20.61 -17.56 -22.44
C LYS A 70 -21.55 -18.13 -21.37
N GLU A 71 -21.64 -19.45 -21.32
CA GLU A 71 -22.41 -20.25 -20.38
C GLU A 71 -21.91 -20.14 -18.93
N ASP A 72 -20.59 -19.96 -18.73
CA ASP A 72 -20.00 -19.80 -17.40
C ASP A 72 -20.32 -18.42 -16.79
N LEU A 73 -20.65 -17.41 -17.61
CA LEU A 73 -20.96 -16.05 -17.15
C LEU A 73 -22.19 -15.96 -16.23
N ASP A 74 -23.08 -16.94 -16.27
CA ASP A 74 -24.25 -16.94 -15.38
C ASP A 74 -23.85 -17.25 -13.92
N ILE A 75 -22.75 -17.98 -13.70
CA ILE A 75 -22.31 -18.51 -12.38
C ILE A 75 -20.92 -18.00 -11.91
N VAL A 76 -20.15 -17.31 -12.77
CA VAL A 76 -18.74 -16.91 -12.49
C VAL A 76 -18.54 -15.97 -11.30
N CYS A 77 -19.60 -15.29 -10.85
CA CYS A 77 -19.59 -14.42 -9.67
C CYS A 77 -20.31 -15.03 -8.44
N GLU A 78 -20.76 -16.29 -8.53
CA GLU A 78 -21.31 -17.01 -7.37
C GLU A 78 -20.18 -17.58 -6.48
N ARG A 79 -20.48 -17.83 -5.19
CA ARG A 79 -19.47 -18.35 -4.25
C ARG A 79 -19.23 -19.83 -4.50
N PHE A 80 -17.97 -20.23 -4.39
CA PHE A 80 -17.47 -21.61 -4.56
C PHE A 80 -17.49 -22.14 -6.01
N THR A 81 -17.88 -21.31 -6.98
CA THR A 81 -17.76 -21.64 -8.42
C THR A 81 -16.30 -21.54 -8.87
N THR A 82 -15.73 -22.63 -9.38
CA THR A 82 -14.37 -22.63 -9.93
C THR A 82 -14.17 -23.64 -11.05
N SER A 83 -13.20 -23.37 -11.92
CA SER A 83 -12.68 -24.30 -12.95
C SER A 83 -11.34 -24.93 -12.55
N LYS A 84 -10.83 -24.65 -11.34
CA LYS A 84 -9.44 -24.92 -10.91
C LYS A 84 -9.32 -26.03 -9.86
N LEU A 85 -10.46 -26.59 -9.43
CA LEU A 85 -10.57 -27.66 -8.44
C LEU A 85 -11.81 -28.50 -8.76
N GLN A 86 -11.75 -29.82 -8.62
CA GLN A 86 -12.88 -30.73 -8.77
C GLN A 86 -13.08 -31.64 -7.56
N SER A 87 -11.98 -32.09 -6.92
CA SER A 87 -12.00 -32.94 -5.73
C SER A 87 -11.36 -32.27 -4.51
N PHE A 88 -11.53 -32.86 -3.33
CA PHE A 88 -10.78 -32.47 -2.13
C PHE A 88 -9.31 -32.93 -2.18
N GLU A 89 -9.01 -34.03 -2.87
CA GLU A 89 -7.65 -34.58 -2.99
C GLU A 89 -6.75 -33.67 -3.85
N ASP A 90 -7.35 -32.99 -4.84
CA ASP A 90 -6.70 -31.97 -5.66
C ASP A 90 -6.01 -30.90 -4.80
N LEU A 91 -6.55 -30.60 -3.60
CA LEU A 91 -6.08 -29.55 -2.68
C LEU A 91 -4.61 -29.71 -2.29
N ALA A 92 -4.11 -30.96 -2.20
CA ALA A 92 -2.71 -31.26 -1.89
C ALA A 92 -1.75 -31.11 -3.08
N SER A 93 -2.27 -30.76 -4.26
CA SER A 93 -1.53 -30.72 -5.54
C SER A 93 -1.62 -29.37 -6.29
N ILE A 94 -2.37 -28.40 -5.76
CA ILE A 94 -2.71 -27.15 -6.46
C ILE A 94 -1.47 -26.35 -6.87
N SER A 95 -1.30 -26.12 -8.17
CA SER A 95 -0.31 -25.22 -8.75
C SER A 95 -0.88 -23.88 -9.24
N THR A 96 -2.17 -23.60 -9.04
CA THR A 96 -2.85 -22.38 -9.49
C THR A 96 -2.84 -21.28 -8.44
N TYR A 97 -2.94 -20.02 -8.88
CA TYR A 97 -3.02 -18.85 -8.01
C TYR A 97 -4.43 -18.71 -7.37
N GLY A 98 -5.50 -19.19 -8.00
CA GLY A 98 -6.84 -19.29 -7.42
C GLY A 98 -7.34 -20.74 -7.31
N PHE A 99 -8.18 -21.03 -6.30
CA PHE A 99 -8.89 -22.32 -6.20
C PHE A 99 -10.25 -22.27 -5.47
N ARG A 100 -10.48 -21.35 -4.53
CA ARG A 100 -11.70 -21.35 -3.68
C ARG A 100 -13.02 -20.95 -4.36
N GLY A 101 -12.98 -20.34 -5.54
CA GLY A 101 -14.18 -19.76 -6.18
C GLY A 101 -14.79 -18.56 -5.42
N GLU A 102 -14.00 -17.83 -4.63
CA GLU A 102 -14.51 -16.74 -3.77
C GLU A 102 -14.14 -15.32 -4.21
N ALA A 103 -13.13 -15.14 -5.06
CA ALA A 103 -12.56 -13.82 -5.35
C ALA A 103 -13.54 -12.87 -6.07
N LEU A 104 -14.06 -13.27 -7.23
CA LEU A 104 -15.00 -12.46 -8.01
C LEU A 104 -16.33 -12.28 -7.28
N ALA A 105 -16.81 -13.34 -6.60
CA ALA A 105 -17.99 -13.27 -5.74
C ALA A 105 -17.83 -12.24 -4.61
N SER A 106 -16.67 -12.23 -3.92
CA SER A 106 -16.36 -11.25 -2.88
C SER A 106 -16.35 -9.82 -3.45
N ILE A 107 -15.65 -9.59 -4.57
CA ILE A 107 -15.61 -8.28 -5.21
C ILE A 107 -17.03 -7.83 -5.61
N SER A 108 -17.87 -8.72 -6.15
CA SER A 108 -19.25 -8.41 -6.55
C SER A 108 -20.20 -8.09 -5.38
N HIS A 109 -19.87 -8.48 -4.15
CA HIS A 109 -20.62 -8.09 -2.94
C HIS A 109 -20.21 -6.73 -2.38
N VAL A 110 -19.09 -6.13 -2.82
CA VAL A 110 -18.61 -4.83 -2.32
C VAL A 110 -18.40 -3.77 -3.41
N ALA A 111 -18.63 -4.11 -4.67
CA ALA A 111 -18.47 -3.23 -5.83
C ALA A 111 -19.49 -3.58 -6.93
N HIS A 112 -19.59 -2.72 -7.95
CA HIS A 112 -20.28 -3.05 -9.18
C HIS A 112 -19.27 -3.69 -10.15
N VAL A 113 -19.54 -4.93 -10.58
CA VAL A 113 -18.64 -5.69 -11.44
C VAL A 113 -19.23 -5.84 -12.83
N THR A 114 -18.44 -5.55 -13.85
CA THR A 114 -18.74 -5.82 -15.26
C THR A 114 -17.61 -6.65 -15.84
N ILE A 115 -17.92 -7.82 -16.39
CA ILE A 115 -16.97 -8.68 -17.11
C ILE A 115 -17.28 -8.58 -18.60
N THR A 116 -16.26 -8.31 -19.42
CA THR A 116 -16.31 -8.45 -20.88
C THR A 116 -15.28 -9.50 -21.28
N THR A 117 -15.66 -10.55 -21.98
CA THR A 117 -14.75 -11.69 -22.25
C THR A 117 -14.97 -12.30 -23.63
N LYS A 118 -13.95 -12.99 -24.15
CA LYS A 118 -14.01 -13.78 -25.37
C LYS A 118 -13.07 -14.99 -25.27
N THR A 119 -13.58 -16.17 -25.59
CA THR A 119 -12.79 -17.40 -25.84
C THR A 119 -12.45 -17.54 -27.32
N ALA A 120 -11.43 -18.35 -27.64
CA ALA A 120 -10.92 -18.47 -29.02
C ALA A 120 -11.98 -18.97 -30.00
N ASP A 121 -12.85 -19.88 -29.54
CA ASP A 121 -13.93 -20.50 -30.32
C ASP A 121 -15.16 -19.59 -30.46
N ALA A 122 -15.27 -18.52 -29.67
CA ALA A 122 -16.42 -17.63 -29.66
C ALA A 122 -16.38 -16.63 -30.84
N LYS A 123 -17.51 -16.50 -31.55
CA LYS A 123 -17.64 -15.58 -32.69
C LYS A 123 -17.49 -14.10 -32.29
N CYS A 124 -17.97 -13.73 -31.09
CA CYS A 124 -17.91 -12.38 -30.54
C CYS A 124 -17.62 -12.41 -29.04
N ALA A 125 -17.33 -11.25 -28.46
CA ALA A 125 -17.19 -11.10 -27.01
C ALA A 125 -18.58 -10.94 -26.35
N TYR A 126 -18.70 -11.32 -25.09
CA TYR A 126 -19.90 -11.11 -24.27
C TYR A 126 -19.61 -10.22 -23.07
N ARG A 127 -20.59 -9.37 -22.71
CA ARG A 127 -20.56 -8.52 -21.53
C ARG A 127 -21.67 -8.88 -20.55
N ALA A 128 -21.28 -9.07 -19.30
CA ALA A 128 -22.14 -9.42 -18.18
C ALA A 128 -21.90 -8.47 -17.00
N ASN A 129 -22.97 -8.10 -16.28
CA ASN A 129 -22.94 -7.12 -15.19
C ASN A 129 -23.52 -7.75 -13.92
N TYR A 130 -22.86 -7.58 -12.77
CA TYR A 130 -23.17 -8.31 -11.54
C TYR A 130 -23.39 -7.39 -10.32
N SER A 131 -24.07 -7.92 -9.31
CA SER A 131 -24.18 -7.34 -7.96
C SER A 131 -24.56 -8.40 -6.94
N ASP A 132 -23.90 -8.39 -5.77
CA ASP A 132 -24.09 -9.40 -4.72
C ASP A 132 -23.99 -10.84 -5.28
N GLY A 133 -22.97 -11.04 -6.14
CA GLY A 133 -22.67 -12.29 -6.85
C GLY A 133 -23.55 -12.60 -8.07
N LYS A 134 -24.76 -12.05 -8.15
CA LYS A 134 -25.76 -12.42 -9.17
C LYS A 134 -25.67 -11.57 -10.44
N LEU A 135 -25.95 -12.20 -11.58
CA LEU A 135 -26.06 -11.55 -12.88
C LEU A 135 -27.30 -10.64 -12.95
N LYS A 136 -27.15 -9.38 -13.36
CA LYS A 136 -28.23 -8.39 -13.46
C LYS A 136 -29.09 -8.51 -14.71
N ALA A 137 -28.52 -9.02 -15.80
CA ALA A 137 -29.16 -9.11 -17.12
C ALA A 137 -28.38 -10.13 -17.99
N PRO A 138 -29.05 -10.84 -18.93
CA PRO A 138 -28.41 -11.87 -19.75
C PRO A 138 -27.21 -11.32 -20.55
N PRO A 139 -26.13 -12.10 -20.77
CA PRO A 139 -24.89 -11.60 -21.35
C PRO A 139 -25.09 -11.02 -22.75
N LYS A 140 -24.74 -9.74 -22.93
CA LYS A 140 -24.94 -9.01 -24.19
C LYS A 140 -23.74 -9.17 -25.13
N PRO A 141 -23.92 -9.43 -26.43
CA PRO A 141 -22.82 -9.48 -27.38
C PRO A 141 -22.19 -8.08 -27.52
N CYS A 142 -20.87 -8.03 -27.68
CA CYS A 142 -20.11 -6.78 -27.80
C CYS A 142 -18.81 -6.97 -28.60
N ALA A 143 -18.15 -5.86 -28.92
CA ALA A 143 -16.79 -5.89 -29.46
C ALA A 143 -15.77 -6.23 -28.37
N GLY A 144 -14.83 -7.11 -28.69
CA GLY A 144 -13.73 -7.51 -27.80
C GLY A 144 -12.80 -8.50 -28.49
N ASN A 145 -11.52 -8.42 -28.14
CA ASN A 145 -10.48 -9.36 -28.56
C ASN A 145 -10.45 -10.57 -27.60
N GLN A 146 -9.62 -11.56 -27.92
CA GLN A 146 -9.33 -12.71 -27.05
C GLN A 146 -8.88 -12.27 -25.66
N GLY A 147 -9.38 -12.93 -24.61
CA GLY A 147 -9.07 -12.63 -23.21
C GLY A 147 -10.26 -12.08 -22.42
N THR A 148 -9.97 -11.51 -21.25
CA THR A 148 -10.98 -10.95 -20.34
C THR A 148 -10.65 -9.52 -19.93
N GLN A 149 -11.67 -8.67 -19.86
CA GLN A 149 -11.64 -7.38 -19.17
C GLN A 149 -12.60 -7.44 -17.97
N ILE A 150 -12.07 -7.24 -16.77
CA ILE A 150 -12.84 -7.10 -15.53
C ILE A 150 -12.82 -5.63 -15.14
N THR A 151 -14.00 -5.03 -15.05
CA THR A 151 -14.24 -3.64 -14.65
C THR A 151 -14.97 -3.65 -13.30
N VAL A 152 -14.37 -3.02 -12.30
CA VAL A 152 -14.85 -2.94 -10.91
C VAL A 152 -15.04 -1.47 -10.54
N GLU A 153 -16.27 -1.08 -10.25
CA GLU A 153 -16.68 0.31 -10.01
C GLU A 153 -17.23 0.53 -8.59
N ASP A 154 -16.96 1.72 -8.03
CA ASP A 154 -17.35 2.16 -6.68
C ASP A 154 -17.09 1.11 -5.57
N LEU A 155 -15.81 0.77 -5.36
CA LEU A 155 -15.41 -0.18 -4.34
C LEU A 155 -15.81 0.33 -2.93
N PHE A 156 -16.45 -0.57 -2.16
CA PHE A 156 -17.06 -0.32 -0.85
C PHE A 156 -18.21 0.70 -0.87
N TYR A 157 -18.97 0.84 -1.97
CA TYR A 157 -20.15 1.71 -2.03
C TYR A 157 -21.17 1.42 -0.90
N ASN A 158 -21.33 0.15 -0.53
CA ASN A 158 -22.24 -0.34 0.50
C ASN A 158 -21.61 -0.46 1.91
N ILE A 159 -20.29 -0.25 2.06
CA ILE A 159 -19.59 -0.31 3.36
C ILE A 159 -18.94 1.06 3.65
N SER A 160 -19.78 2.03 4.00
CA SER A 160 -19.36 3.43 4.17
C SER A 160 -18.22 3.64 5.17
N THR A 161 -18.15 2.84 6.25
CA THR A 161 -17.06 2.88 7.24
C THR A 161 -15.70 2.50 6.63
N ARG A 162 -15.65 1.47 5.78
CA ARG A 162 -14.42 1.05 5.08
C ARG A 162 -14.02 2.07 4.02
N ARG A 163 -14.98 2.58 3.23
CA ARG A 163 -14.73 3.68 2.28
C ARG A 163 -14.20 4.94 2.97
N LYS A 164 -14.68 5.25 4.19
CA LYS A 164 -14.19 6.36 5.02
C LYS A 164 -12.81 6.12 5.68
N ALA A 165 -12.32 4.89 5.74
CA ALA A 165 -10.96 4.59 6.19
C ALA A 165 -9.94 4.78 5.06
N LEU A 166 -10.32 4.47 3.82
CA LEU A 166 -9.46 4.55 2.64
C LEU A 166 -9.55 5.94 1.96
N LYS A 167 -9.22 7.01 2.70
CA LYS A 167 -9.34 8.40 2.17
C LYS A 167 -8.23 8.80 1.18
N ASN A 168 -7.04 8.21 1.28
CA ASN A 168 -5.88 8.66 0.52
C ASN A 168 -5.74 7.87 -0.79
N ALA A 169 -6.38 8.36 -1.85
CA ALA A 169 -6.33 7.74 -3.18
C ALA A 169 -4.90 7.56 -3.73
N SER A 170 -3.96 8.46 -3.37
CA SER A 170 -2.55 8.38 -3.80
C SER A 170 -1.80 7.23 -3.11
N GLU A 171 -2.05 7.02 -1.82
CA GLU A 171 -1.46 5.92 -1.04
C GLU A 171 -1.99 4.55 -1.47
N GLU A 172 -3.29 4.44 -1.81
CA GLU A 172 -3.84 3.22 -2.37
C GLU A 172 -3.31 2.96 -3.78
N TYR A 173 -3.15 4.00 -4.62
CA TYR A 173 -2.50 3.85 -5.93
C TYR A 173 -1.04 3.39 -5.80
N GLY A 174 -0.28 3.93 -4.85
CA GLY A 174 1.09 3.49 -4.57
C GLY A 174 1.19 2.00 -4.22
N LYS A 175 0.22 1.47 -3.46
CA LYS A 175 0.15 0.02 -3.14
C LYS A 175 -0.26 -0.84 -4.33
N ILE A 176 -1.07 -0.30 -5.25
CA ILE A 176 -1.38 -0.95 -6.52
C ILE A 176 -0.11 -1.06 -7.36
N LEU A 177 0.65 0.04 -7.51
CA LEU A 177 1.94 0.03 -8.21
C LEU A 177 2.93 -0.95 -7.56
N GLU A 178 2.99 -0.99 -6.21
CA GLU A 178 3.81 -1.96 -5.49
C GLU A 178 3.39 -3.40 -5.82
N VAL A 179 2.11 -3.77 -5.69
CA VAL A 179 1.63 -5.13 -6.02
C VAL A 179 1.93 -5.50 -7.48
N VAL A 180 1.57 -4.66 -8.45
CA VAL A 180 1.81 -4.99 -9.88
C VAL A 180 3.30 -5.06 -10.20
N GLY A 181 4.12 -4.18 -9.62
CA GLY A 181 5.58 -4.21 -9.76
C GLY A 181 6.22 -5.46 -9.15
N ARG A 182 5.69 -5.97 -8.01
CA ARG A 182 6.14 -7.25 -7.45
C ARG A 182 5.80 -8.42 -8.38
N TYR A 183 4.56 -8.50 -8.89
CA TYR A 183 4.14 -9.59 -9.78
C TYR A 183 4.84 -9.54 -11.15
N SER A 184 5.17 -8.37 -11.70
CA SER A 184 5.88 -8.26 -12.99
C SER A 184 7.36 -8.65 -12.93
N ILE A 185 8.00 -8.50 -11.76
CA ILE A 185 9.37 -8.99 -11.54
C ILE A 185 9.41 -10.52 -11.47
N HIS A 186 8.44 -11.13 -10.77
CA HIS A 186 8.37 -12.58 -10.67
C HIS A 186 7.99 -13.25 -11.99
N ASN A 187 7.00 -12.70 -12.70
CA ASN A 187 6.52 -13.20 -13.98
C ASN A 187 7.25 -12.52 -15.16
N SER A 188 8.57 -12.70 -15.24
CA SER A 188 9.32 -12.33 -16.45
C SER A 188 8.80 -13.14 -17.67
N GLY A 189 8.79 -12.51 -18.84
CA GLY A 189 8.07 -13.03 -20.02
C GLY A 189 6.62 -12.53 -20.19
N ILE A 190 6.04 -11.85 -19.19
CA ILE A 190 4.67 -11.31 -19.25
C ILE A 190 4.71 -9.78 -19.19
N SER A 191 4.02 -9.10 -20.10
CA SER A 191 3.98 -7.63 -20.10
C SER A 191 2.88 -7.10 -19.19
N PHE A 192 3.27 -6.46 -18.09
CA PHE A 192 2.37 -5.71 -17.22
C PHE A 192 2.40 -4.21 -17.56
N SER A 193 1.27 -3.54 -17.41
CA SER A 193 1.19 -2.07 -17.42
C SER A 193 0.17 -1.55 -16.40
N VAL A 194 0.46 -0.39 -15.78
CA VAL A 194 -0.45 0.33 -14.88
C VAL A 194 -0.48 1.81 -15.26
N LYS A 195 -1.68 2.37 -15.40
CA LYS A 195 -1.90 3.81 -15.67
C LYS A 195 -3.15 4.33 -14.95
N LYS A 196 -3.21 5.64 -14.70
CA LYS A 196 -4.43 6.29 -14.21
C LYS A 196 -5.41 6.52 -15.36
N GLN A 197 -6.72 6.49 -15.08
CA GLN A 197 -7.73 6.73 -16.11
C GLN A 197 -7.67 8.18 -16.61
N GLY A 198 -7.31 8.35 -17.88
CA GLY A 198 -7.12 9.66 -18.52
C GLY A 198 -5.65 10.01 -18.80
N GLU A 199 -4.69 9.28 -18.21
CA GLU A 199 -3.28 9.41 -18.53
C GLU A 199 -2.86 8.48 -19.67
N THR A 200 -2.05 8.99 -20.60
CA THR A 200 -1.50 8.20 -21.72
C THR A 200 -0.24 7.43 -21.32
N VAL A 201 0.52 7.96 -20.37
CA VAL A 201 1.74 7.33 -19.83
C VAL A 201 1.35 6.28 -18.78
N ALA A 202 2.10 5.18 -18.74
CA ALA A 202 1.96 4.16 -17.70
C ALA A 202 3.07 4.35 -16.65
N ASP A 203 2.68 4.50 -15.37
CA ASP A 203 3.62 4.65 -14.24
C ASP A 203 4.45 3.37 -14.02
N VAL A 204 3.87 2.20 -14.34
CA VAL A 204 4.56 0.91 -14.41
C VAL A 204 4.35 0.32 -15.79
N ARG A 205 5.44 -0.12 -16.45
CA ARG A 205 5.40 -0.86 -17.72
C ARG A 205 6.57 -1.85 -17.76
N THR A 206 6.28 -3.07 -18.19
CA THR A 206 7.27 -4.13 -18.46
C THR A 206 7.06 -4.68 -19.87
N LEU A 207 8.08 -5.33 -20.44
CA LEU A 207 8.08 -5.79 -21.84
C LEU A 207 7.91 -7.32 -21.92
N PRO A 208 7.27 -7.87 -22.97
CA PRO A 208 7.06 -9.32 -23.10
C PRO A 208 8.34 -10.15 -23.07
N ASN A 209 9.49 -9.58 -23.48
CA ASN A 209 10.77 -10.29 -23.54
C ASN A 209 11.79 -9.76 -22.50
N ALA A 210 11.34 -9.08 -21.44
CA ALA A 210 12.23 -8.57 -20.40
C ALA A 210 12.68 -9.67 -19.43
N THR A 211 13.96 -9.66 -19.05
CA THR A 211 14.46 -10.52 -17.97
C THR A 211 13.98 -10.03 -16.61
N THR A 212 14.07 -10.88 -15.58
CA THR A 212 13.80 -10.47 -14.19
C THR A 212 14.70 -9.30 -13.75
N VAL A 213 15.95 -9.24 -14.20
CA VAL A 213 16.87 -8.12 -13.91
C VAL A 213 16.44 -6.84 -14.60
N ASP A 214 15.93 -6.91 -15.84
CA ASP A 214 15.41 -5.73 -16.56
C ASP A 214 14.10 -5.22 -15.94
N ASN A 215 13.22 -6.12 -15.47
CA ASN A 215 12.03 -5.74 -14.72
C ASN A 215 12.40 -5.10 -13.37
N ILE A 216 13.39 -5.63 -12.62
CA ILE A 216 13.90 -4.97 -11.41
C ILE A 216 14.47 -3.59 -11.75
N ARG A 217 15.23 -3.45 -12.85
CA ARG A 217 15.75 -2.16 -13.33
C ARG A 217 14.63 -1.17 -13.68
N SER A 218 13.53 -1.65 -14.26
CA SER A 218 12.42 -0.80 -14.69
C SER A 218 11.49 -0.39 -13.55
N ILE A 219 11.38 -1.17 -12.47
CA ILE A 219 10.51 -0.89 -11.32
C ILE A 219 11.27 -0.17 -10.20
N PHE A 220 12.50 -0.60 -9.88
CA PHE A 220 13.29 -0.07 -8.76
C PHE A 220 14.53 0.73 -9.19
N GLY A 221 14.74 0.88 -10.50
CA GLY A 221 15.77 1.75 -11.08
C GLY A 221 17.15 1.10 -11.24
N ASN A 222 17.99 1.77 -12.05
CA ASN A 222 19.36 1.34 -12.36
C ASN A 222 20.24 1.12 -11.12
N ALA A 223 20.03 1.92 -10.06
CA ALA A 223 20.79 1.83 -8.81
C ALA A 223 20.62 0.51 -8.05
N VAL A 224 19.46 -0.15 -8.15
CA VAL A 224 19.29 -1.53 -7.65
C VAL A 224 19.96 -2.51 -8.60
N SER A 225 19.65 -2.40 -9.91
CA SER A 225 19.99 -3.44 -10.91
C SER A 225 21.50 -3.69 -11.13
N ARG A 226 22.37 -2.78 -10.68
CA ARG A 226 23.84 -2.93 -10.76
C ARG A 226 24.44 -3.70 -9.59
N GLU A 227 23.78 -3.63 -8.43
CA GLU A 227 24.29 -4.16 -7.17
C GLU A 227 23.64 -5.52 -6.81
N LEU A 228 23.01 -6.19 -7.79
CA LEU A 228 22.35 -7.49 -7.61
C LEU A 228 23.33 -8.66 -7.63
N ILE A 229 23.13 -9.59 -6.70
CA ILE A 229 23.77 -10.91 -6.63
C ILE A 229 22.69 -11.96 -6.89
N GLU A 230 22.94 -12.88 -7.82
CA GLU A 230 22.06 -14.02 -8.08
C GLU A 230 22.19 -15.08 -6.97
N VAL A 231 21.06 -15.49 -6.39
CA VAL A 231 20.97 -16.57 -5.40
C VAL A 231 20.17 -17.73 -5.96
N GLY A 232 20.71 -18.94 -5.75
CA GLY A 232 20.16 -20.18 -6.27
C GLY A 232 20.61 -21.32 -5.36
N CYS A 233 19.65 -21.97 -4.70
CA CYS A 233 19.90 -23.21 -3.96
C CYS A 233 18.77 -24.21 -4.13
N GLU A 234 19.11 -25.49 -4.05
CA GLU A 234 18.16 -26.61 -4.11
C GLU A 234 18.52 -27.57 -2.98
N ASP A 235 17.52 -28.01 -2.22
CA ASP A 235 17.68 -29.03 -1.18
C ASP A 235 16.64 -30.15 -1.37
N LYS A 236 17.13 -31.32 -1.75
CA LYS A 236 16.31 -32.51 -2.01
C LYS A 236 15.78 -33.15 -0.73
N THR A 237 16.36 -32.85 0.44
CA THR A 237 15.90 -33.41 1.72
C THR A 237 14.69 -32.64 2.26
N LEU A 238 14.67 -31.32 2.05
CA LEU A 238 13.56 -30.43 2.42
C LEU A 238 12.51 -30.27 1.30
N ALA A 239 12.70 -30.91 0.14
CA ALA A 239 11.88 -30.80 -1.06
C ALA A 239 11.63 -29.33 -1.48
N PHE A 240 12.71 -28.54 -1.47
CA PHE A 240 12.70 -27.08 -1.55
C PHE A 240 13.77 -26.55 -2.52
N LYS A 241 13.43 -25.46 -3.21
CA LYS A 241 14.29 -24.70 -4.11
C LYS A 241 14.08 -23.21 -3.93
N MET A 242 15.15 -22.42 -3.99
CA MET A 242 15.09 -20.96 -3.97
C MET A 242 15.91 -20.38 -5.13
N ASN A 243 15.26 -19.54 -5.93
CA ASN A 243 15.90 -18.71 -6.96
C ASN A 243 15.64 -17.23 -6.62
N GLY A 244 16.56 -16.32 -6.94
CA GLY A 244 16.34 -14.90 -6.67
C GLY A 244 17.50 -13.96 -6.94
N TYR A 245 17.29 -12.69 -6.61
CA TYR A 245 18.30 -11.63 -6.65
C TYR A 245 18.28 -10.84 -5.34
N ILE A 246 19.42 -10.73 -4.68
CA ILE A 246 19.63 -9.95 -3.46
C ILE A 246 20.58 -8.79 -3.74
N SER A 247 20.49 -7.68 -3.01
CA SER A 247 21.49 -6.62 -3.14
C SER A 247 22.78 -6.96 -2.39
N ASN A 248 23.93 -6.53 -2.93
CA ASN A 248 25.20 -6.59 -2.23
C ASN A 248 25.25 -5.62 -1.03
N ALA A 249 26.39 -5.56 -0.33
CA ALA A 249 26.61 -4.69 0.83
C ALA A 249 26.88 -3.20 0.48
N ASN A 250 27.00 -2.83 -0.79
CA ASN A 250 27.15 -1.44 -1.22
C ASN A 250 25.80 -0.72 -1.30
N TYR A 251 24.76 -1.43 -1.72
CA TYR A 251 23.40 -0.89 -1.84
C TYR A 251 22.69 -0.88 -0.48
N SER A 252 22.16 0.28 -0.10
CA SER A 252 21.51 0.47 1.20
C SER A 252 20.36 1.48 1.11
N VAL A 253 19.19 1.16 1.66
CA VAL A 253 18.01 2.05 1.69
C VAL A 253 17.32 2.10 3.05
N LYS A 254 16.54 3.17 3.31
CA LYS A 254 15.84 3.41 4.58
C LYS A 254 14.62 2.50 4.84
N LYS A 255 14.14 1.76 3.84
CA LYS A 255 13.02 0.80 3.94
C LYS A 255 13.44 -0.50 3.29
N CYS A 256 13.31 -1.62 3.99
CA CYS A 256 13.52 -2.95 3.40
C CYS A 256 12.55 -3.20 2.25
N ILE A 257 13.09 -3.36 1.04
CA ILE A 257 12.33 -3.79 -0.14
C ILE A 257 12.50 -5.30 -0.23
N PHE A 258 11.49 -6.05 0.23
CA PHE A 258 11.50 -7.51 0.21
C PHE A 258 10.30 -8.03 -0.58
N LEU A 259 10.60 -8.71 -1.68
CA LEU A 259 9.68 -9.44 -2.52
C LEU A 259 9.89 -10.92 -2.22
N LEU A 260 8.86 -11.56 -1.65
CA LEU A 260 8.86 -12.99 -1.35
C LEU A 260 7.74 -13.65 -2.16
N PHE A 261 8.11 -14.62 -2.98
CA PHE A 261 7.19 -15.48 -3.69
C PHE A 261 7.34 -16.91 -3.17
N ILE A 262 6.21 -17.57 -2.87
CA ILE A 262 6.15 -19.00 -2.51
C ILE A 262 5.16 -19.67 -3.45
N ASN A 263 5.61 -20.66 -4.22
CA ASN A 263 4.81 -21.32 -5.26
C ASN A 263 4.06 -20.30 -6.14
N HIS A 264 4.81 -19.33 -6.65
CA HIS A 264 4.38 -18.18 -7.45
C HIS A 264 3.44 -17.15 -6.78
N ARG A 265 3.01 -17.37 -5.53
CA ARG A 265 2.17 -16.42 -4.78
C ARG A 265 3.01 -15.36 -4.11
N LEU A 266 2.62 -14.09 -4.17
CA LEU A 266 3.20 -13.05 -3.32
C LEU A 266 2.78 -13.27 -1.86
N VAL A 267 3.76 -13.42 -0.97
CA VAL A 267 3.60 -13.69 0.46
C VAL A 267 4.43 -12.69 1.28
N GLU A 268 4.02 -12.38 2.51
CA GLU A 268 4.82 -11.61 3.46
C GLU A 268 5.15 -12.45 4.71
N SER A 269 6.35 -13.03 4.79
CA SER A 269 6.84 -13.71 6.00
C SER A 269 7.64 -12.74 6.88
N THR A 270 7.22 -12.56 8.13
CA THR A 270 7.98 -11.77 9.11
C THR A 270 9.17 -12.53 9.69
N SER A 271 9.11 -13.87 9.74
CA SER A 271 10.21 -14.76 10.12
C SER A 271 11.38 -14.58 9.15
N LEU A 272 11.14 -14.81 7.85
CA LEU A 272 12.17 -14.76 6.82
C LEU A 272 12.73 -13.33 6.62
N ARG A 273 11.89 -12.29 6.77
CA ARG A 273 12.37 -10.90 6.75
C ARG A 273 13.41 -10.67 7.86
N LYS A 274 13.09 -10.99 9.12
CA LYS A 274 14.00 -10.82 10.27
C LYS A 274 15.26 -11.69 10.14
N ALA A 275 15.10 -12.92 9.66
CA ALA A 275 16.20 -13.85 9.44
C ALA A 275 17.24 -13.26 8.47
N ILE A 276 16.81 -12.69 7.35
CA ILE A 276 17.69 -12.05 6.37
C ILE A 276 18.23 -10.71 6.88
N GLU A 277 17.39 -9.87 7.51
CA GLU A 277 17.84 -8.58 8.08
C GLU A 277 18.92 -8.77 9.16
N THR A 278 18.89 -9.88 9.91
CA THR A 278 19.93 -10.24 10.88
C THR A 278 21.27 -10.52 10.21
N VAL A 279 21.29 -11.25 9.08
CA VAL A 279 22.51 -11.49 8.29
C VAL A 279 23.04 -10.17 7.74
N TYR A 280 22.17 -9.34 7.15
CA TYR A 280 22.58 -8.04 6.58
C TYR A 280 23.06 -7.01 7.61
N ALA A 281 22.62 -7.10 8.87
CA ALA A 281 23.06 -6.20 9.94
C ALA A 281 24.56 -6.29 10.26
N ALA A 282 25.25 -7.37 9.84
CA ALA A 282 26.70 -7.49 9.93
C ALA A 282 27.46 -6.74 8.81
N TYR A 283 26.78 -6.42 7.70
CA TYR A 283 27.40 -5.85 6.49
C TYR A 283 26.94 -4.42 6.18
N LEU A 284 25.71 -4.04 6.52
CA LEU A 284 25.11 -2.75 6.19
C LEU A 284 25.24 -1.70 7.32
N PRO A 285 25.25 -0.39 6.98
CA PRO A 285 25.13 0.68 7.96
C PRO A 285 23.85 0.58 8.80
N LYS A 286 23.92 1.00 10.08
CA LYS A 286 22.77 1.03 10.99
C LYS A 286 21.60 1.82 10.39
N ASN A 287 20.37 1.31 10.58
CA ASN A 287 19.14 1.88 10.04
C ASN A 287 19.10 1.95 8.49
N THR A 288 19.75 0.98 7.84
CA THR A 288 19.61 0.72 6.40
C THR A 288 19.33 -0.75 6.14
N HIS A 289 18.68 -1.04 5.02
CA HIS A 289 18.16 -2.35 4.65
C HIS A 289 18.49 -2.67 3.18
N PRO A 290 18.54 -3.97 2.80
CA PRO A 290 18.79 -4.40 1.43
C PRO A 290 17.55 -4.30 0.52
N PHE A 291 17.79 -4.53 -0.78
CA PHE A 291 16.79 -5.00 -1.73
C PHE A 291 16.86 -6.54 -1.82
N LEU A 292 15.70 -7.21 -1.81
CA LEU A 292 15.58 -8.67 -1.82
C LEU A 292 14.42 -9.08 -2.74
N TYR A 293 14.70 -9.96 -3.71
CA TYR A 293 13.71 -10.73 -4.45
C TYR A 293 14.02 -12.21 -4.34
N LEU A 294 13.15 -12.99 -3.70
CA LEU A 294 13.28 -14.43 -3.53
C LEU A 294 12.01 -15.14 -4.02
N SER A 295 12.21 -16.20 -4.80
CA SER A 295 11.18 -17.13 -5.27
C SER A 295 11.49 -18.51 -4.71
N LEU A 296 10.62 -19.01 -3.84
CA LEU A 296 10.71 -20.31 -3.20
C LEU A 296 9.70 -21.27 -3.87
N GLU A 297 10.22 -22.37 -4.37
CA GLU A 297 9.48 -23.50 -4.91
C GLU A 297 9.57 -24.63 -3.86
N ILE A 298 8.43 -24.96 -3.24
CA ILE A 298 8.32 -25.96 -2.17
C ILE A 298 7.21 -26.93 -2.57
N SER A 299 7.37 -28.24 -2.34
CA SER A 299 6.31 -29.23 -2.58
C SER A 299 4.96 -28.76 -1.97
N PRO A 300 3.85 -28.67 -2.74
CA PRO A 300 2.57 -28.18 -2.22
C PRO A 300 2.06 -28.93 -0.98
N GLN A 301 2.42 -30.21 -0.83
CA GLN A 301 2.12 -31.03 0.35
C GLN A 301 2.75 -30.49 1.65
N ASN A 302 3.84 -29.74 1.54
CA ASN A 302 4.55 -29.13 2.67
C ASN A 302 4.10 -27.68 2.93
N VAL A 303 3.10 -27.14 2.22
CA VAL A 303 2.75 -25.71 2.24
C VAL A 303 1.25 -25.49 2.48
N ASP A 304 0.88 -24.95 3.64
CA ASP A 304 -0.48 -24.53 3.93
C ASP A 304 -0.75 -23.10 3.43
N VAL A 305 -1.49 -23.01 2.32
CA VAL A 305 -2.00 -21.77 1.72
C VAL A 305 -3.40 -21.36 2.22
N ASN A 306 -3.95 -22.06 3.22
CA ASN A 306 -5.28 -21.81 3.76
C ASN A 306 -5.29 -20.83 4.96
N VAL A 307 -4.12 -20.53 5.53
CA VAL A 307 -3.91 -19.80 6.79
C VAL A 307 -4.67 -18.46 6.89
N HIS A 308 -4.54 -17.56 5.91
CA HIS A 308 -5.11 -16.21 5.97
C HIS A 308 -6.12 -15.93 4.82
N PRO A 309 -7.30 -15.31 5.07
CA PRO A 309 -8.32 -15.07 4.04
C PRO A 309 -7.86 -14.30 2.79
N THR A 310 -6.83 -13.46 2.92
CA THR A 310 -6.28 -12.67 1.79
C THR A 310 -5.10 -13.35 1.08
N LYS A 311 -4.70 -14.56 1.49
CA LYS A 311 -3.54 -15.31 0.98
C LYS A 311 -2.23 -14.48 0.98
N HIS A 312 -2.01 -13.67 2.02
CA HIS A 312 -0.77 -12.89 2.23
C HIS A 312 0.22 -13.60 3.16
N GLU A 313 -0.25 -14.51 4.01
CA GLU A 313 0.55 -15.35 4.91
C GLU A 313 0.36 -16.82 4.54
N VAL A 314 1.42 -17.61 4.71
CA VAL A 314 1.53 -19.03 4.34
C VAL A 314 2.42 -19.69 5.38
N HIS A 315 2.03 -20.86 5.88
CA HIS A 315 2.87 -21.69 6.73
C HIS A 315 3.40 -22.90 5.95
N PHE A 316 4.57 -23.40 6.31
CA PHE A 316 5.16 -24.55 5.64
C PHE A 316 5.93 -25.45 6.61
N LEU A 317 5.96 -26.74 6.31
CA LEU A 317 6.62 -27.76 7.11
C LEU A 317 8.13 -27.51 7.11
N HIS A 318 8.77 -27.65 8.28
CA HIS A 318 10.19 -27.36 8.50
C HIS A 318 10.59 -25.88 8.20
N GLU A 319 9.72 -24.91 8.52
CA GLU A 319 10.01 -23.47 8.36
C GLU A 319 11.41 -23.10 8.89
N ASP A 320 11.73 -23.42 10.16
CA ASP A 320 13.02 -23.09 10.78
C ASP A 320 14.24 -23.63 10.00
N SER A 321 14.17 -24.87 9.50
CA SER A 321 15.27 -25.49 8.74
C SER A 321 15.46 -24.84 7.37
N ILE A 322 14.37 -24.44 6.71
CA ILE A 322 14.42 -23.69 5.45
C ILE A 322 14.92 -22.26 5.70
N LEU A 323 14.49 -21.60 6.78
CA LEU A 323 15.00 -20.28 7.20
C LEU A 323 16.51 -20.31 7.40
N GLU A 324 17.03 -21.28 8.17
CA GLU A 324 18.46 -21.43 8.41
C GLU A 324 19.23 -21.67 7.09
N ARG A 325 18.72 -22.56 6.23
CA ARG A 325 19.34 -22.86 4.93
C ARG A 325 19.41 -21.64 4.01
N VAL A 326 18.38 -20.80 4.02
CA VAL A 326 18.33 -19.54 3.27
C VAL A 326 19.28 -18.50 3.86
N GLN A 327 19.37 -18.38 5.20
CA GLN A 327 20.35 -17.50 5.86
C GLN A 327 21.79 -17.88 5.50
N GLN A 328 22.18 -19.16 5.69
CA GLN A 328 23.51 -19.67 5.35
C GLN A 328 23.90 -19.38 3.90
N HIS A 329 22.95 -19.56 2.95
CA HIS A 329 23.20 -19.33 1.54
C HIS A 329 23.37 -17.84 1.20
N ILE A 330 22.55 -16.97 1.79
CA ILE A 330 22.66 -15.51 1.62
C ILE A 330 23.97 -14.99 2.24
N GLU A 331 24.35 -15.46 3.43
CA GLU A 331 25.61 -15.12 4.08
C GLU A 331 26.81 -15.55 3.23
N SER A 332 26.82 -16.80 2.74
CA SER A 332 27.87 -17.33 1.84
C SER A 332 28.01 -16.48 0.56
N LYS A 333 26.89 -16.07 -0.04
CA LYS A 333 26.86 -15.21 -1.24
C LYS A 333 27.37 -13.79 -0.95
N LEU A 334 26.98 -13.20 0.18
CA LEU A 334 27.49 -11.89 0.62
C LEU A 334 28.99 -11.93 0.89
N LEU A 335 29.49 -12.94 1.60
CA LEU A 335 30.92 -13.16 1.84
C LEU A 335 31.71 -13.28 0.54
N GLY A 336 31.23 -14.09 -0.41
CA GLY A 336 31.85 -14.26 -1.72
C GLY A 336 31.96 -12.95 -2.50
N SER A 337 30.87 -12.18 -2.59
CA SER A 337 30.86 -10.87 -3.26
C SER A 337 31.69 -9.80 -2.53
N ASN A 338 31.89 -9.94 -1.22
CA ASN A 338 32.73 -9.03 -0.42
C ASN A 338 34.23 -9.18 -0.76
N SER A 339 34.65 -10.32 -1.33
CA SER A 339 36.02 -10.50 -1.84
C SER A 339 36.32 -9.64 -3.08
N SER A 340 35.29 -9.16 -3.79
CA SER A 340 35.39 -8.29 -4.97
C SER A 340 35.13 -6.81 -4.66
N ARG A 341 35.57 -6.33 -3.48
CA ARG A 341 35.54 -4.89 -3.14
C ARG A 341 36.49 -4.10 -4.05
N MET A 342 35.94 -3.61 -5.16
CA MET A 342 36.51 -2.54 -5.98
C MET A 342 36.49 -1.22 -5.19
N TYR A 343 37.42 -1.07 -4.26
CA TYR A 343 37.70 0.23 -3.64
C TYR A 343 38.15 1.19 -4.74
N PHE A 344 37.33 2.18 -5.06
CA PHE A 344 37.70 3.27 -5.97
C PHE A 344 38.67 4.22 -5.26
N THR A 345 39.91 3.77 -5.08
CA THR A 345 41.00 4.58 -4.52
C THR A 345 41.38 5.65 -5.55
N GLN A 346 40.91 6.88 -5.33
CA GLN A 346 41.41 8.03 -6.08
C GLN A 346 42.89 8.25 -5.69
N THR A 347 43.81 7.79 -6.54
CA THR A 347 45.25 7.86 -6.30
C THR A 347 45.72 9.32 -6.34
N LEU A 348 45.71 9.98 -5.19
CA LEU A 348 46.32 11.30 -5.00
C LEU A 348 47.85 11.15 -5.11
N LEU A 349 48.40 11.57 -6.25
CA LEU A 349 49.83 11.53 -6.54
C LEU A 349 50.60 12.45 -5.56
N PRO A 350 51.51 11.93 -4.72
CA PRO A 350 52.30 12.76 -3.82
C PRO A 350 53.32 13.57 -4.63
N GLY A 351 53.15 14.90 -4.70
CA GLY A 351 54.14 15.79 -5.31
C GLY A 351 53.59 17.07 -5.93
N LEU A 352 52.29 17.13 -6.27
CA LEU A 352 51.70 18.34 -6.88
C LEU A 352 51.03 19.23 -5.82
N ALA A 353 51.75 20.25 -5.36
CA ALA A 353 51.18 21.34 -4.58
C ALA A 353 50.42 22.31 -5.52
N GLY A 354 49.12 22.09 -5.67
CA GLY A 354 48.19 22.96 -6.41
C GLY A 354 46.79 22.88 -5.80
N PRO A 355 46.03 23.99 -5.73
CA PRO A 355 44.78 24.02 -4.97
C PRO A 355 43.65 23.22 -5.63
N SER A 356 42.82 22.62 -4.80
CA SER A 356 41.52 22.05 -5.18
C SER A 356 40.55 23.17 -5.62
N GLY A 357 39.66 22.96 -6.58
CA GLY A 357 39.51 21.80 -7.46
C GLY A 357 38.16 21.85 -8.19
N GLU A 358 38.14 21.49 -9.47
CA GLU A 358 36.94 21.61 -10.32
C GLU A 358 36.60 20.26 -10.98
N VAL A 359 35.34 19.83 -10.88
CA VAL A 359 34.87 18.53 -11.41
C VAL A 359 34.23 18.75 -12.78
N VAL A 360 35.03 18.64 -13.84
CA VAL A 360 34.55 18.78 -15.22
C VAL A 360 33.69 17.58 -15.62
N LYS A 361 32.40 17.87 -15.84
CA LYS A 361 31.38 16.97 -16.37
C LYS A 361 31.57 16.80 -17.88
N SER A 362 31.59 15.55 -18.37
CA SER A 362 31.77 15.25 -19.79
C SER A 362 30.59 15.73 -20.65
N THR A 363 30.89 16.23 -21.86
CA THR A 363 29.94 16.88 -22.78
C THR A 363 29.84 16.18 -24.13
N THR A 364 28.66 16.27 -24.76
CA THR A 364 28.46 16.06 -26.19
C THR A 364 27.35 16.98 -26.71
N GLY A 365 27.73 17.99 -27.50
CA GLY A 365 26.93 18.62 -28.57
C GLY A 365 25.81 19.59 -28.14
N GLU A 366 25.67 20.80 -28.71
CA GLU A 366 26.38 21.48 -29.80
C GLU A 366 26.53 22.99 -29.48
N THR A 367 27.32 23.74 -30.28
CA THR A 367 27.61 25.19 -30.19
C THR A 367 27.19 25.91 -31.49
N PRO A 368 27.19 27.27 -31.62
CA PRO A 368 27.69 28.37 -30.74
C PRO A 368 26.54 29.35 -30.31
N SER A 369 26.72 30.54 -29.70
CA SER A 369 27.79 31.56 -29.78
C SER A 369 27.78 32.65 -28.66
N SER A 370 28.75 33.58 -28.75
CA SER A 370 28.88 34.89 -28.04
C SER A 370 29.12 34.91 -26.52
N ALA A 371 30.35 35.24 -26.15
CA ALA A 371 30.92 35.33 -24.81
C ALA A 371 30.46 36.51 -23.93
N SER A 372 30.46 36.29 -22.61
CA SER A 372 31.12 37.17 -21.63
C SER A 372 31.45 36.36 -20.36
N GLY A 373 32.51 36.73 -19.63
CA GLY A 373 33.04 35.92 -18.53
C GLY A 373 32.49 36.29 -17.14
N SER A 374 32.30 35.31 -16.27
CA SER A 374 31.95 35.51 -14.86
C SER A 374 32.90 34.72 -13.95
N GLY A 375 33.69 35.43 -13.13
CA GLY A 375 34.40 34.83 -12.01
C GLY A 375 33.46 34.54 -10.83
N ASP A 376 33.93 33.72 -9.88
CA ASP A 376 33.13 33.26 -8.74
C ASP A 376 32.59 34.40 -7.86
N LYS A 377 31.31 34.28 -7.48
CA LYS A 377 30.67 35.22 -6.55
C LYS A 377 30.96 34.82 -5.11
N VAL A 378 32.01 35.42 -4.53
CA VAL A 378 32.29 35.33 -3.08
C VAL A 378 31.07 35.78 -2.29
N TYR A 379 30.59 34.94 -1.37
CA TYR A 379 29.40 35.22 -0.57
C TYR A 379 29.71 36.24 0.53
N ALA A 380 28.82 37.21 0.75
CA ALA A 380 29.04 38.35 1.64
C ALA A 380 29.39 38.00 3.10
N HIS A 381 29.01 36.81 3.60
CA HIS A 381 29.37 36.33 4.94
C HIS A 381 30.84 35.92 5.08
N GLN A 382 31.60 35.87 3.98
CA GLN A 382 33.03 35.54 3.93
C GLN A 382 33.92 36.80 3.80
N MET A 383 33.31 37.98 3.66
CA MET A 383 34.03 39.25 3.58
C MET A 383 34.20 39.86 4.98
N VAL A 384 35.45 39.95 5.44
CA VAL A 384 35.82 40.68 6.66
C VAL A 384 36.22 42.09 6.29
N ARG A 385 35.68 43.11 6.97
CA ARG A 385 36.10 44.51 6.75
C ARG A 385 37.54 44.73 7.19
N THR A 386 38.38 45.17 6.26
CA THR A 386 39.79 45.51 6.49
C THR A 386 40.04 47.00 6.72
N ASP A 387 39.09 47.87 6.33
CA ASP A 387 39.19 49.32 6.52
C ASP A 387 38.20 49.83 7.56
N SER A 388 38.64 50.76 8.41
CA SER A 388 37.92 51.25 9.59
C SER A 388 37.05 52.49 9.32
N ARG A 389 37.05 53.00 8.09
CA ARG A 389 36.34 54.23 7.68
C ARG A 389 35.03 54.01 6.91
N GLU A 390 34.70 52.77 6.54
CA GLU A 390 33.42 52.47 5.89
C GLU A 390 32.22 52.63 6.84
N GLN A 391 31.07 53.04 6.29
CA GLN A 391 29.83 53.12 7.07
C GLN A 391 29.33 51.74 7.52
N LYS A 392 28.85 51.68 8.77
CA LYS A 392 28.25 50.48 9.37
C LYS A 392 26.82 50.30 8.90
N LEU A 393 26.36 49.04 8.85
CA LEU A 393 25.00 48.67 8.43
C LEU A 393 23.91 49.25 9.36
N ASP A 394 24.24 49.57 10.61
CA ASP A 394 23.34 50.19 11.57
C ASP A 394 22.78 51.55 11.08
N ALA A 395 23.50 52.24 10.18
CA ALA A 395 23.04 53.48 9.55
C ALA A 395 21.85 53.28 8.60
N PHE A 396 21.64 52.07 8.08
CA PHE A 396 20.53 51.72 7.19
C PHE A 396 19.27 51.23 7.93
N LEU A 397 19.31 51.10 9.25
CA LEU A 397 18.22 50.50 10.06
C LEU A 397 17.43 51.52 10.90
N GLN A 398 17.53 52.82 10.61
CA GLN A 398 16.69 53.83 11.25
C GLN A 398 15.27 53.84 10.66
N PRO A 399 14.20 53.79 11.48
CA PRO A 399 12.83 53.70 10.98
C PRO A 399 12.33 55.05 10.42
N MET A 400 11.78 55.04 9.21
CA MET A 400 11.17 56.22 8.60
C MET A 400 9.91 56.68 9.34
N SER A 401 9.96 57.85 9.97
CA SER A 401 8.77 58.54 10.51
C SER A 401 8.66 59.99 10.02
N LYS A 402 8.08 60.16 8.83
CA LYS A 402 7.24 61.29 8.39
C LYS A 402 7.81 62.73 8.45
N ALA A 403 8.08 63.34 7.27
CA ALA A 403 7.34 64.51 6.73
C ALA A 403 8.12 65.45 5.75
N LEU A 404 7.55 65.63 4.55
CA LEU A 404 7.44 66.85 3.71
C LEU A 404 8.65 67.68 3.17
N SER A 405 8.52 68.01 1.88
CA SER A 405 8.71 69.35 1.25
C SER A 405 10.12 69.93 0.97
N SER A 406 10.54 69.90 -0.31
CA SER A 406 10.48 71.08 -1.22
C SER A 406 10.91 70.77 -2.68
N GLN A 407 10.34 71.52 -3.63
CA GLN A 407 10.80 71.70 -5.04
C GLN A 407 11.64 73.01 -5.13
N PRO A 408 12.07 73.57 -6.30
CA PRO A 408 12.08 73.13 -7.73
C PRO A 408 13.54 73.10 -8.29
N GLN A 409 13.93 73.08 -9.58
CA GLN A 409 13.42 73.67 -10.85
C GLN A 409 13.78 72.86 -12.10
N ALA A 410 13.24 73.26 -13.25
CA ALA A 410 13.42 72.67 -14.58
C ALA A 410 13.97 73.69 -15.60
N VAL A 411 14.52 73.20 -16.72
CA VAL A 411 14.79 73.97 -17.95
C VAL A 411 14.37 73.13 -19.17
N VAL A 412 13.89 73.80 -20.22
CA VAL A 412 13.33 73.33 -21.50
C VAL A 412 13.56 74.50 -22.52
N PRO A 413 13.19 74.42 -23.83
CA PRO A 413 12.87 73.30 -24.73
C PRO A 413 13.62 73.40 -26.09
N GLU A 414 13.09 72.73 -27.13
CA GLU A 414 13.01 73.07 -28.58
C GLU A 414 13.21 71.80 -29.46
N ASP A 415 12.56 71.59 -30.62
CA ASP A 415 11.89 72.54 -31.54
C ASP A 415 10.74 71.87 -32.36
N ARG A 416 9.88 72.70 -32.98
CA ARG A 416 9.06 72.54 -34.21
C ARG A 416 7.98 71.43 -34.40
N THR A 417 6.73 71.86 -34.21
CA THR A 417 5.60 72.02 -35.20
C THR A 417 5.74 71.48 -36.66
N ASP A 418 4.68 71.17 -37.43
CA ASP A 418 3.21 71.38 -37.27
C ASP A 418 2.31 70.47 -38.18
N ALA A 419 0.99 70.49 -37.95
CA ALA A 419 -0.13 70.16 -38.88
C ALA A 419 -0.30 68.71 -39.45
N SER A 420 -1.51 68.14 -39.69
CA SER A 420 -2.91 68.54 -39.36
C SER A 420 -3.96 67.41 -39.58
N SER A 421 -5.19 67.61 -39.07
CA SER A 421 -6.48 66.94 -39.37
C SER A 421 -6.76 65.54 -38.76
N GLY A 422 -7.96 65.33 -38.16
CA GLY A 422 -8.28 64.05 -37.48
C GLY A 422 -9.62 63.83 -36.71
N ARG A 423 -10.67 64.66 -36.88
CA ARG A 423 -12.02 64.58 -36.21
C ARG A 423 -12.09 64.85 -34.68
N PRO A 424 -13.19 65.50 -34.20
CA PRO A 424 -13.59 65.55 -32.79
C PRO A 424 -14.87 64.72 -32.46
N GLY A 425 -15.06 64.41 -31.17
CA GLY A 425 -16.19 64.93 -30.38
C GLY A 425 -17.54 64.20 -30.30
N GLU A 426 -18.18 64.38 -29.13
CA GLU A 426 -19.61 64.21 -28.78
C GLU A 426 -20.13 62.76 -28.59
N GLN A 427 -20.95 62.44 -27.56
CA GLN A 427 -21.56 63.25 -26.47
C GLN A 427 -21.83 62.41 -25.18
N ASP A 428 -22.32 63.06 -24.12
CA ASP A 428 -22.29 62.62 -22.69
C ASP A 428 -23.63 62.07 -22.11
N GLU A 429 -23.67 61.96 -20.76
CA GLU A 429 -24.78 61.75 -19.79
C GLU A 429 -25.08 60.33 -19.25
N GLU A 430 -25.34 60.09 -17.94
CA GLU A 430 -24.90 60.74 -16.68
C GLU A 430 -25.18 59.84 -15.43
N MET A 431 -24.59 60.16 -14.26
CA MET A 431 -24.88 59.68 -12.86
C MET A 431 -24.72 58.16 -12.52
N LEU A 432 -24.09 57.67 -11.43
CA LEU A 432 -24.04 57.96 -9.96
C LEU A 432 -25.17 57.26 -9.14
N GLU A 433 -24.98 56.63 -7.95
CA GLU A 433 -23.79 56.30 -7.12
C GLU A 433 -24.08 55.26 -5.96
N LEU A 434 -23.18 54.28 -5.71
CA LEU A 434 -22.87 53.49 -4.45
C LEU A 434 -24.01 52.82 -3.58
N PRO A 435 -23.73 52.16 -2.42
CA PRO A 435 -22.98 50.89 -2.21
C PRO A 435 -23.71 49.79 -1.35
N GLU A 436 -23.00 48.72 -0.93
CA GLU A 436 -23.46 47.59 -0.06
C GLU A 436 -23.77 47.98 1.43
N PRO A 437 -24.43 47.12 2.25
CA PRO A 437 -23.68 46.17 3.11
C PRO A 437 -24.43 44.85 3.47
N ALA A 438 -24.12 44.21 4.63
CA ALA A 438 -24.53 42.84 5.01
C ALA A 438 -25.03 42.65 6.47
N GLN A 439 -25.47 41.41 6.79
CA GLN A 439 -25.72 40.78 8.11
C GLN A 439 -27.09 40.90 8.84
N ALA A 440 -27.74 39.74 8.99
CA ALA A 440 -28.28 39.11 10.21
C ALA A 440 -29.52 39.63 11.01
N SER A 441 -30.34 38.63 11.41
CA SER A 441 -31.12 38.48 12.66
C SER A 441 -32.61 38.94 12.82
N ALA A 442 -33.50 37.92 12.86
CA ALA A 442 -34.46 37.59 13.94
C ALA A 442 -35.84 38.29 14.15
N ILE A 443 -36.79 37.46 14.66
CA ILE A 443 -38.03 37.74 15.45
C ILE A 443 -39.36 38.10 14.72
N ASN A 444 -40.40 37.27 14.95
CA ASN A 444 -41.89 37.45 14.91
C ASN A 444 -42.57 38.15 13.71
N GLN A 445 -43.83 37.91 13.29
CA GLN A 445 -44.96 36.98 13.58
C GLN A 445 -45.94 37.05 12.35
N GLY A 446 -47.09 36.38 12.19
CA GLY A 446 -47.90 35.42 12.98
C GLY A 446 -49.38 35.45 12.52
N THR A 447 -50.21 34.42 12.84
CA THR A 447 -51.66 34.27 12.50
C THR A 447 -51.98 34.13 10.98
N GLU A 448 -53.01 33.41 10.47
CA GLU A 448 -54.13 32.59 11.03
C GLU A 448 -54.16 31.17 10.36
N GLY A 449 -54.78 30.13 10.93
CA GLY A 449 -56.16 29.65 10.62
C GLY A 449 -56.15 28.56 9.52
N ASP A 450 -56.53 27.29 9.70
CA ASP A 450 -57.83 26.72 10.10
C ASP A 450 -57.69 25.33 10.82
N ALA A 451 -58.77 24.65 11.24
CA ALA A 451 -58.78 23.70 12.36
C ALA A 451 -59.48 22.31 12.16
N THR A 452 -59.49 21.54 13.27
CA THR A 452 -60.05 20.17 13.51
C THR A 452 -59.20 19.00 12.98
N GLU A 453 -59.17 17.79 13.56
CA GLU A 453 -59.50 17.19 14.89
C GLU A 453 -58.82 15.78 14.94
N GLY A 454 -58.73 15.00 16.02
CA GLY A 454 -59.23 15.19 17.39
C GLY A 454 -59.04 13.93 18.28
N THR A 455 -59.19 14.09 19.61
CA THR A 455 -59.17 13.05 20.67
C THR A 455 -57.86 12.23 20.87
N SER A 456 -57.44 11.78 22.07
CA SER A 456 -57.73 12.21 23.45
C SER A 456 -56.77 11.52 24.45
N GLU A 457 -56.12 12.30 25.35
CA GLU A 457 -55.69 11.93 26.72
C GLU A 457 -54.64 10.79 26.92
N MET A 458 -53.82 10.70 27.99
CA MET A 458 -53.68 11.55 29.20
C MET A 458 -52.23 11.58 29.78
N SER A 459 -51.90 12.69 30.45
CA SER A 459 -50.98 12.98 31.59
C SER A 459 -50.11 11.84 32.21
N GLU A 460 -48.89 12.05 32.77
CA GLU A 460 -47.99 13.23 32.96
C GLU A 460 -46.55 12.71 33.35
N LYS A 461 -45.56 13.36 33.99
CA LYS A 461 -45.42 14.63 34.76
C LYS A 461 -44.07 15.36 34.49
N ARG A 462 -43.17 15.51 35.49
CA ARG A 462 -41.95 16.36 35.47
C ARG A 462 -40.80 15.81 36.37
N GLY A 463 -39.55 16.25 36.12
CA GLY A 463 -38.35 16.01 36.96
C GLY A 463 -38.16 17.09 38.07
N PRO A 464 -36.94 17.61 38.40
CA PRO A 464 -35.68 17.57 37.64
C PRO A 464 -34.40 17.19 38.50
N PRO A 465 -33.25 17.92 38.62
CA PRO A 465 -31.93 17.28 38.39
C PRO A 465 -30.83 17.49 39.49
N SER A 466 -29.68 16.81 39.36
CA SER A 466 -28.36 17.28 39.86
C SER A 466 -27.18 16.44 39.32
N SER A 467 -25.94 16.94 39.50
CA SER A 467 -24.65 16.38 39.06
C SER A 467 -23.56 16.75 40.10
N PRO A 468 -22.27 16.39 39.95
CA PRO A 468 -21.64 15.10 39.58
C PRO A 468 -20.67 14.59 40.69
N GLY A 469 -20.07 13.39 40.56
CA GLY A 469 -18.98 12.98 41.47
C GLY A 469 -18.32 11.62 41.20
N ASN A 470 -16.99 11.55 41.33
CA ASN A 470 -16.15 10.34 41.26
C ASN A 470 -14.80 10.67 41.96
N PRO A 471 -14.32 9.88 42.94
CA PRO A 471 -13.26 8.91 42.61
C PRO A 471 -13.16 7.63 43.49
N ARG A 472 -12.81 6.51 42.83
CA ARG A 472 -11.85 5.45 43.25
C ARG A 472 -11.55 5.24 44.76
N LYS A 473 -11.85 4.04 45.31
CA LYS A 473 -10.83 3.04 45.76
C LYS A 473 -11.43 1.70 46.27
N ARG A 474 -10.50 0.75 46.53
CA ARG A 474 -10.60 -0.65 47.04
C ARG A 474 -10.94 -0.70 48.56
N PRO A 475 -11.29 -1.86 49.20
CA PRO A 475 -10.80 -3.22 48.90
C PRO A 475 -11.82 -4.39 48.92
N ARG A 476 -11.29 -5.62 48.81
CA ARG A 476 -11.93 -6.90 49.17
C ARG A 476 -11.49 -7.30 50.57
N GLU A 477 -12.33 -8.05 51.27
CA GLU A 477 -11.91 -8.95 52.35
C GLU A 477 -12.25 -10.41 51.99
N SER A 478 -11.65 -11.35 52.72
CA SER A 478 -11.72 -12.79 52.52
C SER A 478 -12.54 -13.48 53.62
N SER A 479 -13.09 -14.65 53.31
CA SER A 479 -13.50 -15.64 54.31
C SER A 479 -13.39 -17.01 53.68
N ASP A 480 -12.45 -17.80 54.19
CA ASP A 480 -12.27 -19.21 53.82
C ASP A 480 -13.21 -20.07 54.67
N VAL A 481 -13.84 -21.07 54.06
CA VAL A 481 -14.51 -22.17 54.76
C VAL A 481 -14.21 -23.46 54.01
N GLU A 482 -13.40 -24.32 54.62
CA GLU A 482 -13.15 -25.69 54.14
C GLU A 482 -14.32 -26.60 54.52
N MET A 483 -14.65 -27.58 53.67
CA MET A 483 -15.26 -28.84 54.10
C MET A 483 -14.98 -29.98 53.11
N ALA A 484 -14.48 -31.08 53.67
CA ALA A 484 -14.64 -32.49 53.28
C ALA A 484 -14.51 -32.91 51.79
N GLU A 485 -13.54 -33.76 51.53
CA GLU A 485 -13.50 -34.66 50.37
C GLU A 485 -14.45 -35.86 50.59
N ASP A 486 -15.09 -36.35 49.54
CA ASP A 486 -15.66 -37.71 49.46
C ASP A 486 -15.47 -38.21 48.01
N ASP A 487 -14.93 -39.42 47.84
CA ASP A 487 -14.39 -39.91 46.56
C ASP A 487 -15.13 -41.16 46.08
N SER A 488 -15.99 -41.00 45.05
CA SER A 488 -16.31 -42.12 44.17
C SER A 488 -16.84 -41.72 42.78
N ARG A 489 -16.51 -42.57 41.80
CA ARG A 489 -17.16 -42.75 40.47
C ARG A 489 -16.82 -41.77 39.33
N LYS A 490 -15.73 -42.13 38.63
CA LYS A 490 -15.69 -42.56 37.21
C LYS A 490 -16.24 -41.66 36.07
N GLU A 491 -15.41 -41.66 35.02
CA GLU A 491 -15.73 -41.60 33.57
C GLU A 491 -15.93 -40.24 32.87
N MET A 492 -14.83 -39.83 32.19
CA MET A 492 -14.77 -39.27 30.84
C MET A 492 -15.60 -38.01 30.47
N THR A 493 -14.90 -36.88 30.33
CA THR A 493 -14.73 -36.23 29.01
C THR A 493 -13.58 -35.22 29.04
N ALA A 494 -12.82 -35.10 27.95
CA ALA A 494 -11.58 -34.32 27.91
C ALA A 494 -11.79 -32.90 27.35
N ALA A 495 -11.84 -31.89 28.23
CA ALA A 495 -11.93 -30.47 27.86
C ALA A 495 -11.24 -29.53 28.88
N CYS A 496 -10.00 -29.86 29.30
CA CYS A 496 -9.25 -29.03 30.25
C CYS A 496 -8.75 -27.71 29.62
N THR A 497 -9.19 -26.59 30.19
CA THR A 497 -8.62 -25.27 29.93
C THR A 497 -7.20 -25.15 30.51
N PRO A 498 -6.33 -24.28 29.94
CA PRO A 498 -4.92 -24.23 30.31
C PRO A 498 -4.71 -23.64 31.71
N ARG A 499 -4.43 -24.49 32.70
CA ARG A 499 -3.98 -24.07 34.03
C ARG A 499 -2.64 -23.31 33.92
N ARG A 500 -2.58 -22.08 34.43
CA ARG A 500 -1.31 -21.35 34.64
C ARG A 500 -0.41 -22.18 35.56
N ARG A 501 0.74 -22.64 35.06
CA ARG A 501 1.80 -23.20 35.91
C ARG A 501 2.43 -22.04 36.71
N ILE A 502 2.31 -22.10 38.03
CA ILE A 502 3.12 -21.27 38.92
C ILE A 502 4.47 -21.97 39.06
N ILE A 503 5.53 -21.33 38.56
CA ILE A 503 6.89 -21.85 38.68
C ILE A 503 7.48 -21.32 39.98
N ASN A 504 7.46 -22.15 41.03
CA ASN A 504 8.20 -21.88 42.25
C ASN A 504 9.67 -22.20 41.99
N LEU A 505 10.54 -21.19 42.12
CA LEU A 505 11.99 -21.36 42.00
C LEU A 505 12.53 -22.03 43.27
N THR A 506 12.66 -23.35 43.25
CA THR A 506 13.38 -24.11 44.28
C THR A 506 14.87 -23.75 44.27
N SER A 507 15.47 -23.59 45.45
CA SER A 507 16.90 -23.32 45.57
C SER A 507 17.72 -24.48 44.99
N VAL A 508 18.85 -24.17 44.34
CA VAL A 508 19.72 -25.18 43.72
C VAL A 508 20.18 -26.24 44.73
N LEU A 509 20.36 -25.85 46.00
CA LEU A 509 20.74 -26.75 47.09
C LEU A 509 19.73 -27.89 47.30
N SER A 510 18.43 -27.61 47.31
CA SER A 510 17.40 -28.65 47.55
C SER A 510 17.30 -29.64 46.39
N LEU A 511 17.57 -29.18 45.16
CA LEU A 511 17.66 -30.04 43.99
C LEU A 511 18.87 -30.99 44.06
N GLN A 512 19.99 -30.52 44.62
CA GLN A 512 21.20 -31.33 44.76
C GLN A 512 21.10 -32.35 45.91
N GLU A 513 20.38 -32.02 46.98
CA GLU A 513 20.01 -32.99 48.03
C GLU A 513 19.07 -34.08 47.49
N GLU A 514 18.06 -33.73 46.69
CA GLU A 514 17.13 -34.72 46.11
C GLU A 514 17.82 -35.64 45.08
N ILE A 515 18.76 -35.12 44.28
CA ILE A 515 19.57 -35.93 43.36
C ILE A 515 20.47 -36.91 44.13
N ASN A 516 21.13 -36.45 45.20
CA ASN A 516 21.96 -37.32 46.04
C ASN A 516 21.12 -38.41 46.74
N ALA A 517 19.91 -38.08 47.22
CA ALA A 517 19.01 -39.03 47.87
C ALA A 517 18.53 -40.15 46.93
N ARG A 518 18.40 -39.88 45.62
CA ARG A 518 17.99 -40.86 44.60
C ARG A 518 19.17 -41.57 43.90
N GLY A 519 20.41 -41.34 44.34
CA GLY A 519 21.61 -41.92 43.73
C GLY A 519 22.01 -43.31 44.23
N HIS A 520 21.21 -43.93 45.11
CA HIS A 520 21.58 -45.14 45.87
C HIS A 520 20.44 -46.18 46.00
N GLU A 521 19.56 -46.29 44.98
CA GLU A 521 18.67 -47.44 44.75
C GLU A 521 18.85 -48.00 43.34
#